data_AF-A0A846DZ86-F1
#
_entry.id   AF-A0A846DZ86-F1
#
_cell.length_a   1.000
_cell.length_b   1.000
_cell.length_c   1.000
_cell.angle_alpha   90.00
_cell.angle_beta   90.00
_cell.angle_gamma   90.00
#
_symmetry.space_group_name_H-M   'P 1'
#
loop_
_entity.id
_entity.type
_entity.pdbx_description
1 polymer ?
#
loop_
_entity_poly.entity_id
_entity_poly.type
_entity_poly.pdbx_seq_one_letter_code
_entity_poly.pdbx_strand_id
1 'polypeptide(L)'
;MNKIIVKNLTYPIVETFYSVQGEGAWTGVNAFFIRLGGCDVHCPWCDTKQSWNPKLHPQRNVRELAQEVTAANPAIVIITGGE
;
A
#
# COMPACT_ATOMS: atom_id res chain seq x y z
N MET A 1 -13.38 -10.33 -22.69
CA MET A 1 -12.53 -10.29 -21.49
C MET A 1 -11.65 -9.07 -21.59
N ASN A 2 -11.98 -7.98 -20.90
CA ASN A 2 -11.21 -6.73 -20.98
C ASN A 2 -9.84 -6.94 -20.34
N LYS A 3 -8.82 -7.07 -21.18
CA LYS A 3 -7.42 -7.07 -20.79
C LYS A 3 -7.09 -5.63 -20.38
N ILE A 4 -7.25 -5.31 -19.09
CA ILE A 4 -6.78 -4.03 -18.55
C ILE A 4 -5.28 -3.98 -18.86
N ILE A 5 -4.90 -3.12 -19.82
CA ILE A 5 -3.50 -2.82 -20.10
C ILE A 5 -3.01 -1.96 -18.95
N VAL A 6 -2.62 -2.61 -17.86
CA VAL A 6 -1.81 -1.96 -16.83
C VAL A 6 -0.46 -1.67 -17.51
N LYS A 7 -0.23 -0.41 -17.90
CA LYS A 7 1.10 0.08 -18.29
C LYS A 7 2.12 -0.33 -17.22
N ASN A 8 3.43 -0.26 -17.51
CA ASN A 8 4.49 -0.41 -16.49
C ASN A 8 4.38 0.75 -15.47
N LEU A 9 3.40 0.64 -14.58
CA LEU A 9 3.04 1.62 -13.57
C LEU A 9 3.76 1.21 -12.29
N THR A 10 4.54 2.14 -11.75
CA THR A 10 5.26 1.96 -10.50
C THR A 10 4.84 3.01 -9.51
N TYR A 11 4.86 2.64 -8.23
CA TYR A 11 4.63 3.56 -7.11
C TYR A 11 5.77 3.45 -6.09
N PRO A 12 6.11 4.54 -5.38
CA PRO A 12 6.97 4.47 -4.20
C PRO A 12 6.26 3.68 -3.09
N ILE A 13 6.85 2.57 -2.66
CA ILE A 13 6.28 1.72 -1.60
C ILE A 13 7.19 1.75 -0.37
N VAL A 14 6.61 2.14 0.77
CA VAL A 14 7.29 2.11 2.07
C VAL A 14 7.43 0.66 2.54
N GLU A 15 6.31 -0.08 2.53
CA GLU A 15 6.26 -1.47 2.97
C GLU A 15 5.02 -2.19 2.41
N THR A 16 5.11 -3.51 2.34
CA THR A 16 3.97 -4.42 2.15
C THR A 16 4.01 -5.49 3.22
N PHE A 17 2.85 -5.87 3.77
CA PHE A 17 2.76 -6.93 4.77
C PHE A 17 1.35 -7.50 4.88
N TYR A 18 1.26 -8.75 5.34
CA TYR A 18 0.01 -9.42 5.64
C TYR A 18 -0.26 -9.40 7.14
N SER A 19 -1.43 -8.92 7.57
CA SER A 19 -1.80 -8.81 8.98
C SER A 19 -3.33 -8.79 9.14
N VAL A 20 -3.81 -8.35 10.31
CA VAL A 20 -5.22 -8.12 10.62
C VAL A 20 -5.48 -6.62 10.65
N GLN A 21 -6.58 -6.16 10.05
CA GLN A 21 -6.97 -4.76 10.12
C GLN A 21 -7.33 -4.36 11.55
N GLY A 22 -6.73 -3.28 12.04
CA GLY A 22 -6.92 -2.81 13.41
C GLY A 22 -8.09 -1.84 13.58
N GLU A 23 -8.51 -1.15 12.51
CA GLU A 23 -9.37 0.03 12.62
C GLU A 23 -10.59 0.01 11.68
N GLY A 24 -11.64 0.73 12.10
CA GLY A 24 -12.85 0.97 11.33
C GLY A 24 -13.78 -0.23 11.21
N ALA A 25 -14.60 -0.23 10.14
CA ALA A 25 -15.62 -1.27 9.94
C ALA A 25 -15.06 -2.67 9.66
N TRP A 26 -13.79 -2.76 9.27
CA TRP A 26 -13.11 -4.01 8.92
C TRP A 26 -12.14 -4.49 10.00
N THR A 27 -12.21 -3.94 11.21
CA THR A 27 -11.39 -4.40 12.35
C THR A 27 -11.55 -5.92 12.54
N GLY A 28 -10.42 -6.62 12.68
CA GLY A 28 -10.38 -8.07 12.87
C GLY A 28 -10.32 -8.88 11.57
N VAL A 29 -10.45 -8.24 10.40
CA VAL A 29 -10.40 -8.93 9.10
C VAL A 29 -8.96 -9.07 8.62
N ASN A 30 -8.62 -10.24 8.06
CA ASN A 30 -7.31 -10.51 7.48
C ASN A 30 -7.09 -9.67 6.21
N ALA A 31 -6.00 -8.92 6.19
CA ALA A 31 -5.73 -7.91 5.20
C ALA A 31 -4.27 -7.95 4.72
N PHE A 32 -4.08 -7.65 3.44
CA PHE A 32 -2.77 -7.33 2.89
C PHE A 32 -2.63 -5.81 2.76
N PHE A 33 -1.62 -5.25 3.41
CA PHE A 33 -1.34 -3.83 3.42
C PHE A 33 -0.32 -3.47 2.36
N ILE A 34 -0.59 -2.38 1.63
CA ILE A 34 0.33 -1.72 0.72
C ILE A 34 0.45 -0.26 1.20
N ARG A 35 1.58 0.09 1.83
CA ARG A 35 1.84 1.46 2.29
C ARG A 35 2.64 2.23 1.24
N LEU A 36 2.02 3.26 0.66
CA LEU A 36 2.64 4.18 -0.29
C LEU A 36 3.56 5.18 0.41
N GLY A 37 4.59 5.62 -0.32
CA GLY A 37 5.46 6.73 0.06
C GLY A 37 5.04 8.04 -0.60
N GLY A 38 5.27 9.16 0.06
CA GLY A 38 4.70 10.47 -0.27
C GLY A 38 3.78 10.92 0.85
N CYS A 39 3.77 12.22 1.18
CA CYS A 39 2.66 12.89 1.84
C CYS A 39 2.85 14.40 1.74
N ASP A 40 1.91 15.14 1.20
CA ASP A 40 1.99 16.61 1.10
C ASP A 40 1.30 17.35 2.25
N VAL A 41 0.49 16.66 3.06
CA VAL A 41 -0.23 17.24 4.21
C VAL A 41 0.69 17.63 5.37
N HIS A 42 1.77 16.87 5.58
CA HIS A 42 2.79 17.13 6.61
C HIS A 42 2.23 17.36 8.04
N CYS A 43 1.22 16.58 8.45
CA CYS A 43 0.58 16.69 9.77
C CYS A 43 1.62 16.66 10.92
N PRO A 44 1.58 17.61 11.87
CA PRO A 44 2.60 17.69 12.92
C PRO A 44 2.58 16.49 13.89
N TRP A 45 1.42 15.85 14.06
CA TRP A 45 1.19 14.65 14.86
C TRP A 45 1.26 13.33 14.07
N CYS A 46 1.79 13.34 12.84
CA CYS A 46 2.00 12.11 12.09
C CYS A 46 3.01 11.20 12.82
N ASP A 47 2.64 9.96 13.06
CA ASP A 47 3.48 8.91 13.64
C ASP A 47 4.46 8.30 12.62
N THR A 48 4.20 8.49 11.32
CA THR A 48 4.91 7.85 10.21
C THR A 48 5.60 8.88 9.30
N LYS A 49 6.25 9.91 9.88
CA LYS A 49 6.88 11.01 9.11
C LYS A 49 7.93 10.54 8.08
N GLN A 50 8.54 9.39 8.31
CA GLN A 50 9.48 8.76 7.38
C GLN A 50 8.86 8.42 6.01
N SER A 51 7.53 8.31 5.92
CA SER A 51 6.87 8.04 4.64
C SER A 51 6.78 9.27 3.73
N TRP A 52 6.98 10.49 4.23
CA TRP A 52 6.64 11.73 3.52
C TRP A 52 7.42 11.96 2.24
N ASN A 53 8.72 11.65 2.21
CA ASN A 53 9.53 11.84 1.02
C ASN A 53 9.45 10.59 0.12
N PRO A 54 8.73 10.64 -1.02
CA PRO A 54 8.55 9.47 -1.88
C PRO A 54 9.85 9.01 -2.55
N LYS A 55 10.86 9.89 -2.66
CA LYS A 55 12.15 9.58 -3.28
C LYS A 55 13.02 8.64 -2.42
N LEU A 56 12.68 8.48 -1.14
CA LEU A 56 13.39 7.58 -0.23
C LEU A 56 12.91 6.12 -0.34
N HIS A 57 11.82 5.88 -1.07
CA HIS A 57 11.14 4.58 -1.12
C HIS A 57 11.27 3.94 -2.50
N PRO A 58 11.46 2.61 -2.57
CA PRO A 58 11.62 1.91 -3.85
C PRO A 58 10.38 2.01 -4.73
N GLN A 59 10.60 2.20 -6.03
CA GLN A 59 9.54 2.11 -7.04
C GLN A 59 9.19 0.64 -7.27
N ARG A 60 7.95 0.24 -6.97
CA ARG A 60 7.46 -1.13 -7.17
C ARG A 60 6.39 -1.19 -8.24
N ASN A 61 6.42 -2.25 -9.05
CA ASN A 61 5.47 -2.43 -10.14
C ASN A 61 4.11 -2.92 -9.62
N VAL A 62 3.03 -2.33 -10.13
CA VAL A 62 1.65 -2.70 -9.73
C VAL A 62 1.34 -4.18 -9.99
N ARG A 63 1.87 -4.76 -11.06
CA ARG A 63 1.66 -6.18 -11.39
C ARG A 63 2.30 -7.09 -10.35
N GLU A 64 3.50 -6.76 -9.89
CA GLU A 64 4.21 -7.53 -8.85
C GLU A 64 3.47 -7.43 -7.52
N LEU A 65 3.02 -6.24 -7.12
CA LEU A 65 2.21 -6.03 -5.92
C LEU A 65 0.90 -6.84 -5.98
N ALA A 66 0.22 -6.84 -7.12
CA ALA A 66 -1.01 -7.62 -7.31
C ALA A 66 -0.75 -9.13 -7.24
N GLN A 67 0.41 -9.60 -7.73
CA GLN A 67 0.82 -11.00 -7.60
C GLN A 67 1.09 -11.39 -6.14
N GLU A 68 1.78 -10.53 -5.38
CA GLU A 68 2.00 -10.72 -3.93
C GLU A 68 0.69 -10.80 -3.16
N VAL A 69 -0.23 -9.87 -3.41
CA VAL A 69 -1.57 -9.87 -2.82
C VAL A 69 -2.31 -11.16 -3.14
N THR A 70 -2.30 -11.58 -4.41
CA THR A 70 -3.00 -12.80 -4.85
C THR A 70 -2.40 -14.04 -4.18
N ALA A 71 -1.07 -14.09 -4.05
CA ALA A 71 -0.38 -15.20 -3.39
C ALA A 71 -0.65 -15.26 -1.88
N ALA A 72 -0.80 -14.11 -1.22
CA ALA A 72 -1.12 -14.03 0.20
C ALA A 72 -2.59 -14.35 0.53
N ASN A 73 -3.49 -14.29 -0.47
CA ASN A 73 -4.92 -14.60 -0.36
C ASN A 73 -5.62 -13.92 0.85
N PRO A 74 -5.53 -12.59 1.01
CA PRO A 74 -6.25 -11.88 2.07
C PRO A 74 -7.76 -11.82 1.77
N ALA A 75 -8.59 -11.57 2.78
CA ALA A 75 -9.99 -11.22 2.53
C ALA A 75 -10.12 -9.82 1.92
N ILE A 76 -9.23 -8.89 2.29
CA ILE A 76 -9.22 -7.51 1.80
C ILE A 76 -7.80 -6.99 1.54
N VAL A 77 -7.68 -5.98 0.69
CA VAL A 77 -6.43 -5.24 0.47
C VAL A 77 -6.60 -3.84 1.01
N ILE A 78 -5.64 -3.37 1.80
CA ILE A 78 -5.63 -2.03 2.37
C ILE A 78 -4.48 -1.25 1.72
N ILE A 79 -4.84 -0.29 0.87
CA ILE A 79 -3.91 0.69 0.33
C ILE A 79 -3.89 1.88 1.30
N THR A 80 -2.72 2.22 1.81
CA THR A 80 -2.50 3.26 2.82
C THR A 80 -1.15 3.93 2.58
N GLY A 81 -0.62 4.69 3.54
CA GLY A 81 0.59 5.49 3.35
C GLY A 81 0.27 6.80 2.66
N GLY A 82 1.16 7.78 2.79
CA GLY A 82 0.71 9.16 2.76
C GLY A 82 0.22 9.65 1.39
N GLU A 83 -0.62 10.67 1.47
CA GLU A 83 -1.26 11.44 0.40
C GLU A 83 -0.48 12.72 0.15
#